data_AF-A0A3M1JAQ4-F1
#
_entry.id   AF-A0A3M1JAQ4-F1
#
_cell.length_a   1.000
_cell.length_b   1.000
_cell.length_c   1.000
_cell.angle_alpha   90.00
_cell.angle_beta   90.00
_cell.angle_gamma   90.00
#
_symmetry.space_group_name_H-M   'P 1'
#
loop_
_entity.id
_entity.type
_entity.pdbx_description
1 polymer ?
#
loop_
_entity_poly.entity_id
_entity_poly.type
_entity_poly.pdbx_seq_one_letter_code
_entity_poly.pdbx_strand_id
1 'polypeptide(L)'
;KHHGINLQEGTELAEIIDDGTGAVGAITTKAGDRIECQYVGLTAGVRPNIDFLRGTAGLELDRGILVNDYLLTSLPNVYAIGDCAQLREARPGRRNIEAIWYTGRMMGETVAYNILGEAVAYDPGIWFNSAKFLDIEYQVYGEVPAKGRDGLATLYWEHAKGEKAIRINYEASDGVVRGFNLMGIRYRHEVCERWIKQATHIEEVLQNLGLANFDPEFYTEYEPDIIALYNQQTGKNLQLKQRRGLEPVLRFLGLGKYRTQATR
;
A
#
# COMPACT_ATOMS: atom_id res chain seq x y z
N LYS A 1 -16.33 -12.07 -10.54
CA LYS A 1 -17.42 -12.73 -11.31
C LYS A 1 -18.47 -13.41 -10.41
N HIS A 2 -18.08 -14.16 -9.37
CA HIS A 2 -19.03 -14.86 -8.48
C HIS A 2 -20.04 -13.96 -7.74
N HIS A 3 -19.77 -12.67 -7.57
CA HIS A 3 -20.68 -11.70 -6.94
C HIS A 3 -21.62 -10.97 -7.92
N GLY A 4 -21.79 -11.48 -9.14
CA GLY A 4 -22.66 -10.85 -10.15
C GLY A 4 -22.11 -9.55 -10.76
N ILE A 5 -20.87 -9.19 -10.45
CA ILE A 5 -20.19 -8.03 -11.05
C ILE A 5 -19.72 -8.39 -12.47
N ASN A 6 -20.23 -7.65 -13.45
CA ASN A 6 -19.73 -7.66 -14.81
C ASN A 6 -18.51 -6.73 -14.93
N LEU A 7 -17.30 -7.31 -14.95
CA LEU A 7 -16.05 -6.57 -15.12
C LEU A 7 -15.70 -6.51 -16.61
N GLN A 8 -15.61 -5.30 -17.16
CA GLN A 8 -15.20 -5.05 -18.54
C GLN A 8 -13.84 -4.34 -18.55
N GLU A 9 -12.79 -5.08 -18.85
CA GLU A 9 -11.42 -4.58 -18.97
C GLU A 9 -11.16 -4.04 -20.38
N GLY A 10 -10.28 -3.04 -20.51
CA GLY A 10 -9.97 -2.43 -21.81
C GLY A 10 -11.12 -1.59 -22.41
N THR A 11 -12.19 -1.37 -21.65
CA THR A 11 -13.34 -0.55 -22.04
C THR A 11 -13.20 0.87 -21.51
N GLU A 12 -13.48 1.86 -22.34
CA GLU A 12 -13.47 3.28 -21.96
C GLU A 12 -14.87 3.89 -22.12
N LEU A 13 -15.32 4.65 -21.13
CA LEU A 13 -16.55 5.45 -21.18
C LEU A 13 -16.44 6.50 -22.29
N ALA A 14 -17.45 6.57 -23.17
CA ALA A 14 -17.56 7.61 -24.19
C ALA A 14 -18.55 8.70 -23.76
N GLU A 15 -19.78 8.32 -23.42
CA GLU A 15 -20.85 9.26 -23.07
C GLU A 15 -21.78 8.69 -22.00
N ILE A 16 -22.34 9.57 -21.16
CA ILE A 16 -23.44 9.27 -20.24
C ILE A 16 -24.70 9.85 -20.86
N ILE A 17 -25.69 8.98 -21.10
CA ILE A 17 -26.94 9.32 -21.78
C ILE A 17 -28.03 9.51 -20.72
N ASP A 18 -28.69 10.67 -20.81
CA ASP A 18 -29.88 11.02 -20.03
C ASP A 18 -31.11 10.18 -20.41
N ASP A 19 -31.97 9.87 -19.44
CA ASP A 19 -33.23 9.13 -19.64
C ASP A 19 -34.40 10.01 -20.13
N GLY A 20 -34.14 11.30 -20.40
CA GLY A 20 -35.11 12.31 -20.80
C GLY A 20 -35.61 13.18 -19.64
N THR A 21 -35.17 12.92 -18.41
CA THR A 21 -35.59 13.64 -17.20
C THR A 21 -34.47 14.38 -16.46
N GLY A 22 -33.24 14.29 -16.94
CA GLY A 22 -32.02 14.74 -16.27
C GLY A 22 -31.30 13.64 -15.47
N ALA A 23 -31.82 12.42 -15.44
CA ALA A 23 -31.23 11.26 -14.77
C ALA A 23 -30.52 10.34 -15.77
N VAL A 24 -29.53 9.58 -15.32
CA VAL A 24 -28.84 8.64 -16.23
C VAL A 24 -29.77 7.49 -16.64
N GLY A 25 -29.83 7.21 -17.94
CA GLY A 25 -30.50 6.03 -18.50
C GLY A 25 -29.52 4.99 -19.06
N ALA A 26 -28.38 5.42 -19.62
CA ALA A 26 -27.38 4.52 -20.19
C ALA A 26 -25.99 5.16 -20.24
N ILE A 27 -24.97 4.35 -20.54
CA ILE A 27 -23.67 4.82 -21.01
C ILE A 27 -23.33 4.20 -22.36
N THR A 28 -22.48 4.88 -23.12
CA THR A 28 -21.81 4.30 -24.28
C THR A 28 -20.33 4.11 -24.02
N THR A 29 -19.77 3.07 -24.62
CA THR A 29 -18.32 2.81 -24.60
C THR A 29 -17.70 3.36 -25.89
N LYS A 30 -16.40 3.63 -25.89
CA LYS A 30 -15.67 3.99 -27.11
C LYS A 30 -15.64 2.86 -28.16
N ALA A 31 -15.96 1.64 -27.77
CA ALA A 31 -16.13 0.51 -28.68
C ALA A 31 -17.52 0.49 -29.37
N GLY A 32 -18.43 1.37 -28.96
CA GLY A 32 -19.78 1.48 -29.51
C GLY A 32 -20.86 0.71 -28.74
N ASP A 33 -20.52 0.06 -27.62
CA ASP A 33 -21.49 -0.65 -26.80
C ASP A 33 -22.37 0.34 -26.04
N ARG A 34 -23.65 0.00 -25.88
CA ARG A 34 -24.60 0.71 -25.02
C ARG A 34 -24.95 -0.14 -23.82
N ILE A 35 -24.81 0.40 -22.62
CA ILE A 35 -25.09 -0.28 -21.36
C ILE A 35 -26.14 0.52 -20.59
N GLU A 36 -27.33 -0.04 -20.42
CA GLU A 36 -28.40 0.57 -19.63
C GLU A 36 -28.02 0.61 -18.14
N CYS A 37 -28.18 1.76 -17.50
CA CYS A 37 -27.87 1.95 -16.10
C CYS A 37 -28.62 3.15 -15.51
N GLN A 38 -28.99 3.05 -14.23
CA GLN A 38 -29.68 4.11 -13.49
C GLN A 38 -28.75 4.89 -12.56
N TYR A 39 -27.48 4.49 -12.49
CA TYR A 39 -26.45 5.13 -11.69
C TYR A 39 -25.08 4.95 -12.34
N VAL A 40 -24.28 6.02 -12.34
CA VAL A 40 -22.89 6.00 -12.80
C VAL A 40 -22.01 6.57 -11.71
N GLY A 41 -21.05 5.77 -11.24
CA GLY A 41 -19.99 6.22 -10.35
C GLY A 41 -18.71 6.48 -11.16
N LEU A 42 -18.13 7.68 -11.02
CA LEU A 42 -16.86 8.02 -11.66
C LEU A 42 -15.70 7.90 -10.65
N THR A 43 -14.80 6.95 -10.91
CA THR A 43 -13.63 6.68 -10.06
C THR A 43 -12.32 6.72 -10.87
N ALA A 44 -12.23 7.65 -11.82
CA ALA A 44 -11.10 7.78 -12.77
C ALA A 44 -9.80 8.39 -12.19
N GLY A 45 -9.72 8.54 -10.86
CA GLY A 45 -8.61 9.16 -10.16
C GLY A 45 -8.94 10.55 -9.59
N VAL A 46 -7.96 11.12 -8.88
CA VAL A 46 -8.07 12.41 -8.20
C VAL A 46 -6.92 13.33 -8.61
N ARG A 47 -7.14 14.65 -8.53
CA ARG A 47 -6.12 15.67 -8.76
C ARG A 47 -6.15 16.70 -7.62
N PRO A 48 -5.01 17.28 -7.21
CA PRO A 48 -4.98 18.37 -6.23
C PRO A 48 -5.91 19.52 -6.63
N ASN A 49 -6.77 19.95 -5.71
CA ASN A 49 -7.67 21.07 -5.92
C ASN A 49 -6.97 22.39 -5.56
N ILE A 50 -6.09 22.85 -6.44
CA ILE A 50 -5.21 24.00 -6.19
C ILE A 50 -5.40 25.15 -7.19
N ASP A 51 -6.39 25.04 -8.09
CA ASP A 51 -6.57 25.97 -9.21
C ASP A 51 -6.85 27.41 -8.73
N PHE A 52 -7.49 27.57 -7.57
CA PHE A 52 -7.76 28.88 -6.96
C PHE A 52 -6.50 29.60 -6.43
N LEU A 53 -5.36 28.89 -6.29
CA LEU A 53 -4.09 29.45 -5.84
C LEU A 53 -3.23 29.96 -7.00
N ARG A 54 -3.61 29.67 -8.25
CA ARG A 54 -2.85 30.09 -9.44
C ARG A 54 -2.77 31.61 -9.52
N GLY A 55 -1.56 32.14 -9.73
CA GLY A 55 -1.30 33.58 -9.77
C GLY A 55 -0.99 34.22 -8.41
N THR A 56 -0.99 33.44 -7.32
CA THR A 56 -0.52 33.93 -6.01
C THR A 56 0.98 34.26 -6.09
N ALA A 57 1.33 35.54 -5.91
CA ALA A 57 2.71 35.98 -6.01
C ALA A 57 3.59 35.28 -4.96
N GLY A 58 4.70 34.68 -5.41
CA GLY A 58 5.66 33.99 -4.55
C GLY A 58 5.26 32.57 -4.12
N LEU A 59 4.07 32.07 -4.49
CA LEU A 59 3.66 30.69 -4.25
C LEU A 59 4.04 29.79 -5.42
N GLU A 60 4.85 28.78 -5.17
CA GLU A 60 5.25 27.80 -6.17
C GLU A 60 4.24 26.63 -6.23
N LEU A 61 3.76 26.34 -7.43
CA LEU A 61 2.80 25.29 -7.72
C LEU A 61 3.31 24.43 -8.89
N ASP A 62 2.98 23.14 -8.87
CA ASP A 62 3.08 22.25 -10.03
C ASP A 62 1.77 21.44 -10.15
N ARG A 63 1.80 20.10 -10.01
CA ARG A 63 0.60 19.29 -9.90
C ARG A 63 -0.09 19.51 -8.55
N GLY A 64 0.68 19.81 -7.51
CA GLY A 64 0.24 20.23 -6.18
C GLY A 64 0.98 21.49 -5.70
N ILE A 65 0.75 21.87 -4.44
CA ILE A 65 1.48 22.97 -3.78
C ILE A 65 2.88 22.47 -3.44
N LEU A 66 3.92 23.10 -3.98
CA LEU A 66 5.30 22.66 -3.77
C LEU A 66 5.73 22.93 -2.34
N VAL A 67 6.18 21.87 -1.65
CA VAL A 67 6.68 21.94 -0.28
C VAL A 67 8.07 21.34 -0.13
N ASN A 68 8.83 21.86 0.82
CA ASN A 68 10.12 21.28 1.22
C ASN A 68 9.93 20.08 2.18
N ASP A 69 11.06 19.55 2.67
CA ASP A 69 11.08 18.42 3.60
C ASP A 69 10.39 18.68 4.95
N TYR A 70 10.12 19.93 5.29
CA TYR A 70 9.40 20.35 6.51
C TYR A 70 7.95 20.77 6.21
N LEU A 71 7.47 20.46 5.01
CA LEU A 71 6.12 20.75 4.51
C LEU A 71 5.79 22.26 4.39
N LEU A 72 6.82 23.10 4.38
CA LEU A 72 6.73 24.54 4.12
C LEU A 72 6.60 24.79 2.63
N THR A 73 5.70 25.70 2.26
CA THR A 73 5.59 26.25 0.92
C THR A 73 6.71 27.27 0.65
N SER A 74 6.74 27.87 -0.55
CA SER A 74 7.64 29.00 -0.85
C SER A 74 7.23 30.31 -0.17
N LEU A 75 6.01 30.40 0.40
CA LEU A 75 5.59 31.53 1.21
C LEU A 75 6.01 31.36 2.68
N PRO A 76 6.51 32.42 3.33
CA PRO A 76 6.96 32.33 4.72
C PRO A 76 5.79 32.00 5.65
N ASN A 77 6.02 31.06 6.57
CA ASN A 77 5.04 30.61 7.57
C ASN A 77 3.74 30.00 6.98
N VAL A 78 3.77 29.58 5.71
CA VAL A 78 2.65 28.89 5.06
C VAL A 78 3.06 27.45 4.76
N TYR A 79 2.23 26.50 5.19
CA TYR A 79 2.41 25.06 5.01
C TYR A 79 1.33 24.50 4.10
N ALA A 80 1.61 23.37 3.45
CA ALA A 80 0.60 22.59 2.73
C ALA A 80 0.76 21.09 3.06
N ILE A 81 -0.36 20.42 3.31
CA ILE A 81 -0.40 19.00 3.72
C ILE A 81 -1.56 18.26 3.05
N GLY A 82 -1.49 16.93 3.08
CA GLY A 82 -2.50 16.05 2.50
C GLY A 82 -2.46 16.05 0.97
N ASP A 83 -3.59 15.71 0.36
CA ASP A 83 -3.71 15.46 -1.09
C ASP A 83 -3.32 16.65 -1.98
N CYS A 84 -3.25 17.87 -1.41
CA CYS A 84 -2.84 19.06 -2.14
C CYS A 84 -1.32 19.30 -2.16
N ALA A 85 -0.56 18.65 -1.27
CA ALA A 85 0.87 18.87 -1.11
C ALA A 85 1.69 18.05 -2.11
N GLN A 86 2.71 18.68 -2.67
CA GLN A 86 3.69 18.06 -3.55
C GLN A 86 5.09 18.27 -2.97
N LEU A 87 5.75 17.19 -2.54
CA LEU A 87 7.16 17.25 -2.22
C LEU A 87 7.97 17.60 -3.47
N ARG A 88 9.00 18.42 -3.32
CA ARG A 88 9.92 18.75 -4.43
C ARG A 88 10.62 17.51 -4.96
N GLU A 89 11.02 16.62 -4.07
CA GLU A 89 11.66 15.35 -4.41
C GLU A 89 10.85 14.19 -3.81
N ALA A 90 10.61 13.15 -4.60
CA ALA A 90 10.05 11.91 -4.07
C ALA A 90 11.02 11.29 -3.06
N ARG A 91 10.48 10.83 -1.93
CA ARG A 91 11.20 9.88 -1.09
C ARG A 91 11.42 8.56 -1.86
N PRO A 92 12.48 7.78 -1.57
CA PRO A 92 12.70 6.51 -2.25
C PRO A 92 11.47 5.59 -2.21
N GLY A 93 11.06 5.08 -3.38
CA GLY A 93 9.89 4.21 -3.50
C GLY A 93 8.53 4.91 -3.32
N ARG A 94 8.49 6.25 -3.26
CA ARG A 94 7.29 7.05 -3.03
C ARG A 94 6.99 7.97 -4.22
N ARG A 95 5.79 8.53 -4.25
CA ARG A 95 5.41 9.60 -5.19
C ARG A 95 5.56 10.95 -4.50
N ASN A 96 5.78 12.02 -5.27
CA ASN A 96 5.82 13.39 -4.73
C ASN A 96 4.46 13.86 -4.18
N ILE A 97 3.36 13.30 -4.70
CA ILE A 97 1.98 13.56 -4.25
C ILE A 97 1.40 12.23 -3.79
N GLU A 98 0.97 12.19 -2.53
CA GLU A 98 0.38 11.01 -1.91
C GLU A 98 -1.05 11.34 -1.45
N ALA A 99 -2.04 11.02 -2.30
CA ALA A 99 -3.45 11.17 -1.98
C ALA A 99 -3.95 9.95 -1.18
N ILE A 100 -3.39 9.76 0.02
CA ILE A 100 -3.69 8.62 0.90
C ILE A 100 -3.90 9.11 2.33
N TRP A 101 -4.99 8.67 2.97
CA TRP A 101 -5.42 9.13 4.30
C TRP A 101 -4.29 9.17 5.35
N TYR A 102 -3.51 8.09 5.50
CA TYR A 102 -2.48 8.03 6.54
C TYR A 102 -1.33 9.03 6.31
N THR A 103 -1.03 9.34 5.04
CA THR A 103 0.02 10.31 4.70
C THR A 103 -0.41 11.72 5.11
N GLY A 104 -1.68 12.08 4.90
CA GLY A 104 -2.25 13.33 5.40
C GLY A 104 -2.18 13.44 6.93
N ARG A 105 -2.47 12.36 7.66
CA ARG A 105 -2.29 12.32 9.13
C ARG A 105 -0.83 12.58 9.53
N MET A 106 0.12 11.86 8.93
CA MET A 106 1.55 12.00 9.21
C MET A 106 2.07 13.42 8.89
N MET A 107 1.61 14.00 7.78
CA MET A 107 1.94 15.38 7.42
C MET A 107 1.39 16.38 8.44
N GLY A 108 0.17 16.17 8.95
CA GLY A 108 -0.41 17.00 10.01
C GLY A 108 0.41 16.95 11.31
N GLU A 109 0.83 15.75 11.73
CA GLU A 109 1.73 15.58 12.88
C GLU A 109 3.07 16.29 12.66
N THR A 110 3.67 16.14 11.48
CA THR A 110 4.93 16.79 11.10
C THR A 110 4.82 18.32 11.15
N VAL A 111 3.76 18.89 10.55
CA VAL A 111 3.57 20.35 10.56
C VAL A 111 3.32 20.88 11.97
N ALA A 112 2.62 20.14 12.83
CA ALA A 112 2.41 20.55 14.21
C ALA A 112 3.74 20.75 14.96
N TYR A 113 4.69 19.82 14.84
CA TYR A 113 6.04 19.99 15.40
C TYR A 113 6.75 21.23 14.85
N ASN A 114 6.76 21.41 13.53
CA ASN A 114 7.44 22.54 12.89
C ASN A 114 6.84 23.90 13.29
N ILE A 115 5.51 24.00 13.43
CA ILE A 115 4.84 25.20 13.93
C ILE A 115 5.22 25.48 15.39
N LEU A 116 5.40 24.45 16.20
CA LEU A 116 5.78 24.57 17.62
C LEU A 116 7.29 24.79 17.83
N GLY A 117 8.07 24.95 16.75
CA GLY A 117 9.51 25.22 16.81
C GLY A 117 10.39 23.97 16.88
N GLU A 118 9.82 22.78 16.71
CA GLU A 118 10.55 21.52 16.60
C GLU A 118 10.77 21.17 15.11
N ALA A 119 12.00 21.33 14.64
CA ALA A 119 12.36 21.09 13.24
C ALA A 119 12.32 19.58 12.90
N VAL A 120 11.18 19.09 12.42
CA VAL A 120 10.94 17.69 12.08
C VAL A 120 10.73 17.55 10.57
N ALA A 121 11.59 16.81 9.90
CA ALA A 121 11.39 16.49 8.48
C ALA A 121 10.28 15.44 8.30
N TYR A 122 9.52 15.57 7.22
CA TYR A 122 8.52 14.60 6.81
C TYR A 122 9.20 13.31 6.33
N ASP A 123 8.94 12.23 7.05
CA ASP A 123 9.34 10.88 6.70
C ASP A 123 8.10 9.95 6.72
N PRO A 124 7.52 9.61 5.55
CA PRO A 124 6.40 8.69 5.50
C PRO A 124 6.82 7.23 5.68
N GLY A 125 8.12 6.91 5.68
CA GLY A 125 8.64 5.55 5.75
C GLY A 125 8.35 4.72 4.49
N ILE A 126 8.15 3.41 4.65
CA ILE A 126 7.91 2.49 3.53
C ILE A 126 6.47 2.59 3.04
N TRP A 127 6.29 2.70 1.72
CA TRP A 127 4.96 2.80 1.14
C TRP A 127 4.13 1.56 1.44
N PHE A 128 2.90 1.77 1.86
CA PHE A 128 1.92 0.71 2.01
C PHE A 128 0.53 1.17 1.61
N ASN A 129 -0.31 0.19 1.27
CA ASN A 129 -1.74 0.37 1.14
C ASN A 129 -2.46 -0.93 1.51
N SER A 130 -3.67 -0.80 2.06
CA SER A 130 -4.54 -1.91 2.38
C SER A 130 -5.95 -1.49 2.03
N ALA A 131 -6.65 -2.32 1.26
CA ALA A 131 -8.08 -2.15 1.09
C ALA A 131 -8.79 -3.50 0.99
N LYS A 132 -10.10 -3.45 0.92
CA LYS A 132 -10.95 -4.62 0.85
C LYS A 132 -11.91 -4.46 -0.32
N PHE A 133 -11.95 -5.47 -1.18
CA PHE A 133 -12.91 -5.56 -2.26
C PHE A 133 -13.77 -6.78 -2.03
N LEU A 134 -14.98 -6.55 -1.51
CA LEU A 134 -15.90 -7.61 -1.05
C LEU A 134 -15.19 -8.52 -0.04
N ASP A 135 -14.98 -9.79 -0.39
CA ASP A 135 -14.36 -10.79 0.47
C ASP A 135 -12.82 -10.84 0.35
N ILE A 136 -12.25 -10.10 -0.60
CA ILE A 136 -10.81 -10.07 -0.85
C ILE A 136 -10.20 -8.88 -0.14
N GLU A 137 -9.44 -9.16 0.91
CA GLU A 137 -8.51 -8.19 1.48
C GLU A 137 -7.25 -8.17 0.62
N TYR A 138 -6.79 -6.98 0.23
CA TYR A 138 -5.51 -6.83 -0.45
C TYR A 138 -4.60 -5.89 0.32
N GLN A 139 -3.33 -6.27 0.39
CA GLN A 139 -2.32 -5.51 1.10
C GLN A 139 -1.08 -5.39 0.22
N VAL A 140 -0.47 -4.22 0.26
CA VAL A 140 0.78 -3.93 -0.43
C VAL A 140 1.72 -3.25 0.55
N TYR A 141 2.95 -3.75 0.63
CA TYR A 141 4.02 -3.20 1.46
C TYR A 141 5.29 -3.09 0.61
N GLY A 142 5.93 -1.93 0.56
CA GLY A 142 7.18 -1.71 -0.17
C GLY A 142 7.05 -1.77 -1.68
N GLU A 143 8.08 -2.32 -2.34
CA GLU A 143 8.23 -2.31 -3.79
C GLU A 143 7.40 -3.41 -4.46
N VAL A 144 6.27 -3.01 -5.06
CA VAL A 144 5.40 -3.88 -5.85
C VAL A 144 5.05 -3.20 -7.18
N PRO A 145 5.96 -3.27 -8.17
CA PRO A 145 5.77 -2.56 -9.42
C PRO A 145 4.72 -3.27 -10.29
N ALA A 146 3.98 -2.50 -11.09
CA ALA A 146 2.97 -3.04 -12.01
C ALA A 146 3.58 -3.93 -13.11
N LYS A 147 4.85 -3.69 -13.44
CA LYS A 147 5.68 -4.51 -14.33
C LYS A 147 6.95 -4.85 -13.56
N GLY A 148 7.47 -6.06 -13.73
CA GLY A 148 8.77 -6.43 -13.15
C GLY A 148 9.87 -5.46 -13.57
N ARG A 149 10.94 -5.38 -12.76
CA ARG A 149 12.18 -4.69 -13.11
C ARG A 149 13.35 -5.65 -13.03
N ASP A 150 14.42 -5.33 -13.75
CA ASP A 150 15.67 -6.09 -13.67
C ASP A 150 16.18 -6.14 -12.21
N GLY A 151 16.70 -7.30 -11.84
CA GLY A 151 17.16 -7.58 -10.48
C GLY A 151 16.05 -7.93 -9.48
N LEU A 152 14.78 -7.60 -9.74
CA LEU A 152 13.69 -7.93 -8.81
C LEU A 152 13.15 -9.34 -9.09
N ALA A 153 13.51 -10.29 -8.23
CA ALA A 153 12.92 -11.62 -8.21
C ALA A 153 11.61 -11.65 -7.40
N THR A 154 10.77 -12.62 -7.70
CA THR A 154 9.45 -12.76 -7.09
C THR A 154 9.18 -14.22 -6.73
N LEU A 155 8.84 -14.47 -5.46
CA LEU A 155 8.15 -15.69 -5.05
C LEU A 155 6.64 -15.41 -5.09
N TYR A 156 5.91 -16.13 -5.94
CA TYR A 156 4.46 -16.00 -6.07
C TYR A 156 3.79 -17.33 -5.77
N TRP A 157 3.06 -17.39 -4.66
CA TRP A 157 2.22 -18.52 -4.29
C TRP A 157 0.76 -18.14 -4.47
N GLU A 158 -0.03 -19.05 -5.05
CA GLU A 158 -1.46 -18.91 -5.22
C GLU A 158 -2.14 -20.19 -4.73
N HIS A 159 -3.18 -20.02 -3.92
CA HIS A 159 -3.97 -21.13 -3.42
C HIS A 159 -4.71 -21.82 -4.57
N ALA A 160 -4.87 -23.15 -4.53
CA ALA A 160 -5.46 -23.93 -5.62
C ALA A 160 -6.88 -23.50 -6.06
N LYS A 161 -7.62 -22.81 -5.19
CA LYS A 161 -8.94 -22.24 -5.51
C LYS A 161 -8.90 -20.87 -6.21
N GLY A 162 -7.73 -20.24 -6.34
CA GLY A 162 -7.56 -18.91 -6.95
C GLY A 162 -8.05 -17.73 -6.10
N GLU A 163 -8.41 -17.97 -4.84
CA GLU A 163 -9.00 -16.95 -3.94
C GLU A 163 -7.97 -16.25 -3.06
N LYS A 164 -6.74 -16.77 -3.02
CA LYS A 164 -5.66 -16.28 -2.16
C LYS A 164 -4.34 -16.32 -2.89
N ALA A 165 -3.55 -15.27 -2.73
CA ALA A 165 -2.20 -15.22 -3.27
C ALA A 165 -1.26 -14.42 -2.36
N ILE A 166 0.00 -14.84 -2.34
CA ILE A 166 1.09 -14.17 -1.64
C ILE A 166 2.23 -13.98 -2.63
N ARG A 167 2.64 -12.73 -2.78
CA ARG A 167 3.82 -12.34 -3.54
C ARG A 167 4.84 -11.73 -2.60
N ILE A 168 6.06 -12.25 -2.62
CA ILE A 168 7.22 -11.65 -1.94
C ILE A 168 8.24 -11.27 -3.00
N ASN A 169 8.49 -9.97 -3.14
CA ASN A 169 9.50 -9.43 -4.03
C ASN A 169 10.81 -9.27 -3.26
N TYR A 170 11.91 -9.72 -3.86
CA TYR A 170 13.24 -9.63 -3.28
C TYR A 170 14.27 -9.36 -4.37
N GLU A 171 15.37 -8.75 -3.98
CA GLU A 171 16.47 -8.46 -4.90
C GLU A 171 17.24 -9.77 -5.18
N ALA A 172 17.41 -10.10 -6.46
CA ALA A 172 17.95 -11.38 -6.90
C ALA A 172 19.43 -11.55 -6.57
N SER A 173 20.15 -10.44 -6.45
CA SER A 173 21.60 -10.43 -6.20
C SER A 173 21.96 -10.78 -4.75
N ASP A 174 21.14 -10.38 -3.79
CA ASP A 174 21.43 -10.48 -2.35
C ASP A 174 20.30 -11.12 -1.53
N GLY A 175 19.17 -11.46 -2.16
CA GLY A 175 18.01 -12.06 -1.51
C GLY A 175 17.22 -11.11 -0.60
N VAL A 176 17.53 -9.81 -0.58
CA VAL A 176 16.89 -8.84 0.31
C VAL A 176 15.44 -8.61 -0.10
N VAL A 177 14.51 -8.77 0.85
CA VAL A 177 13.09 -8.52 0.60
C VAL A 177 12.83 -7.02 0.38
N ARG A 178 12.11 -6.71 -0.70
CA ARG A 178 11.76 -5.34 -1.12
C ARG A 178 10.27 -5.04 -0.99
N GLY A 179 9.40 -6.06 -1.07
CA GLY A 179 7.97 -5.83 -0.95
C GLY A 179 7.12 -7.08 -0.84
N PHE A 180 5.87 -6.87 -0.44
CA PHE A 180 4.85 -7.89 -0.29
C PHE A 180 3.57 -7.44 -1.00
N ASN A 181 2.92 -8.37 -1.68
CA ASN A 181 1.55 -8.19 -2.15
C ASN A 181 0.71 -9.41 -1.77
N LEU A 182 -0.40 -9.15 -1.08
CA LEU A 182 -1.26 -10.16 -0.50
C LEU A 182 -2.66 -9.98 -1.04
N MET A 183 -3.29 -11.08 -1.41
CA MET A 183 -4.68 -11.15 -1.85
C MET A 183 -5.38 -12.23 -1.03
N GLY A 184 -6.48 -11.90 -0.34
CA GLY A 184 -7.27 -12.84 0.46
C GLY A 184 -6.57 -13.40 1.70
N ILE A 185 -5.41 -12.87 2.06
CA ILE A 185 -4.61 -13.21 3.25
C ILE A 185 -4.14 -11.91 3.90
N ARG A 186 -4.14 -11.88 5.23
CA ARG A 186 -3.72 -10.72 6.00
C ARG A 186 -2.40 -10.97 6.72
N TYR A 187 -1.40 -10.13 6.44
CA TYR A 187 -0.20 -10.03 7.25
C TYR A 187 -0.21 -8.78 8.14
N ARG A 188 0.51 -8.89 9.26
CA ARG A 188 0.88 -7.80 10.17
C ARG A 188 1.80 -6.85 9.43
N HIS A 189 1.32 -5.63 9.26
CA HIS A 189 2.04 -4.58 8.57
C HIS A 189 3.41 -4.33 9.23
N GLU A 190 3.46 -4.26 10.56
CA GLU A 190 4.65 -3.93 11.34
C GLU A 190 5.76 -4.98 11.17
N VAL A 191 5.38 -6.25 10.97
CA VAL A 191 6.34 -7.33 10.73
C VAL A 191 6.94 -7.22 9.33
N CYS A 192 6.08 -7.04 8.31
CA CYS A 192 6.51 -6.89 6.92
C CYS A 192 7.38 -5.64 6.74
N GLU A 193 6.95 -4.51 7.32
CA GLU A 193 7.68 -3.24 7.28
C GLU A 193 9.06 -3.41 7.92
N ARG A 194 9.15 -4.07 9.07
CA ARG A 194 10.42 -4.31 9.75
C ARG A 194 11.38 -5.14 8.90
N TRP A 195 10.92 -6.21 8.25
CA TRP A 195 11.77 -7.00 7.36
C TRP A 195 12.32 -6.19 6.18
N ILE A 196 11.50 -5.34 5.58
CA ILE A 196 11.95 -4.46 4.50
C ILE A 196 12.96 -3.42 5.05
N LYS A 197 12.67 -2.76 6.18
CA LYS A 197 13.59 -1.78 6.82
C LYS A 197 14.95 -2.38 7.17
N GLN A 198 14.96 -3.63 7.61
CA GLN A 198 16.16 -4.33 8.04
C GLN A 198 16.91 -5.03 6.90
N ALA A 199 16.45 -4.87 5.66
CA ALA A 199 16.99 -5.57 4.50
C ALA A 199 17.07 -7.09 4.74
N THR A 200 16.02 -7.67 5.33
CA THR A 200 16.02 -9.09 5.72
C THR A 200 16.03 -9.98 4.47
N HIS A 201 16.88 -11.01 4.50
CA HIS A 201 16.98 -12.01 3.44
C HIS A 201 15.69 -12.84 3.32
N ILE A 202 15.28 -13.19 2.10
CA ILE A 202 14.05 -13.95 1.82
C ILE A 202 14.00 -15.27 2.58
N GLU A 203 15.11 -16.00 2.67
CA GLU A 203 15.16 -17.26 3.43
C GLU A 203 14.86 -17.05 4.93
N GLU A 204 15.31 -15.96 5.53
CA GLU A 204 15.00 -15.63 6.94
C GLU A 204 13.53 -15.23 7.09
N VAL A 205 12.98 -14.46 6.15
CA VAL A 205 11.55 -14.12 6.11
C VAL A 205 10.71 -15.39 6.03
N LEU A 206 11.03 -16.32 5.12
CA LEU A 206 10.30 -17.58 4.94
C LEU A 206 10.37 -18.47 6.18
N GLN A 207 11.54 -18.58 6.81
CA GLN A 207 11.70 -19.32 8.06
C GLN A 207 10.90 -18.72 9.23
N ASN A 208 10.55 -17.43 9.16
CA ASN A 208 9.83 -16.71 10.20
C ASN A 208 8.45 -16.21 9.76
N LEU A 209 7.90 -16.77 8.66
CA LEU A 209 6.70 -16.23 8.01
C LEU A 209 5.46 -16.24 8.93
N GLY A 210 5.41 -17.17 9.88
CA GLY A 210 4.37 -17.24 10.91
C GLY A 210 4.29 -15.99 11.81
N LEU A 211 5.34 -15.16 11.90
CA LEU A 211 5.29 -13.87 12.58
C LEU A 211 4.37 -12.88 11.85
N ALA A 212 4.35 -12.93 10.51
CA ALA A 212 3.56 -12.01 9.72
C ALA A 212 2.08 -12.38 9.74
N ASN A 213 1.72 -13.65 9.94
CA ASN A 213 0.33 -14.07 9.89
C ASN A 213 -0.52 -13.34 10.96
N PHE A 214 -1.55 -12.64 10.49
CA PHE A 214 -2.48 -11.92 11.34
C PHE A 214 -3.61 -12.82 11.85
N ASP A 215 -4.01 -13.80 11.06
CA ASP A 215 -5.22 -14.57 11.26
C ASP A 215 -5.06 -15.57 12.44
N PRO A 216 -5.97 -15.55 13.44
CA PRO A 216 -5.80 -16.27 14.71
C PRO A 216 -6.03 -17.79 14.61
N GLU A 217 -5.93 -18.47 15.77
CA GLU A 217 -5.81 -19.91 16.07
C GLU A 217 -6.60 -20.93 15.21
N PHE A 218 -7.65 -20.53 14.50
CA PHE A 218 -8.49 -21.42 13.67
C PHE A 218 -8.41 -21.17 12.15
N TYR A 219 -7.56 -20.26 11.70
CA TYR A 219 -7.34 -20.05 10.28
C TYR A 219 -6.33 -21.05 9.71
N THR A 220 -6.55 -21.42 8.45
CA THR A 220 -5.64 -22.27 7.67
C THR A 220 -4.30 -21.57 7.51
N GLU A 221 -3.24 -22.32 7.78
CA GLU A 221 -1.86 -21.89 7.59
C GLU A 221 -1.40 -22.23 6.17
N TYR A 222 -0.67 -21.32 5.54
CA TYR A 222 -0.17 -21.46 4.17
C TYR A 222 1.36 -21.36 4.09
N GLU A 223 2.01 -21.06 5.23
CA GLU A 223 3.46 -20.96 5.36
C GLU A 223 4.19 -22.23 4.89
N PRO A 224 3.73 -23.46 5.21
CA PRO A 224 4.37 -24.67 4.70
C PRO A 224 4.33 -24.77 3.17
N ASP A 225 3.23 -24.38 2.54
CA ASP A 225 3.05 -24.45 1.08
C ASP A 225 3.97 -23.45 0.37
N ILE A 226 4.12 -22.25 0.94
CA ILE A 226 4.99 -21.20 0.40
C ILE A 226 6.47 -21.61 0.50
N ILE A 227 6.87 -22.21 1.63
CA ILE A 227 8.24 -22.74 1.81
C ILE A 227 8.50 -23.91 0.85
N ALA A 228 7.53 -24.82 0.70
CA ALA A 228 7.65 -25.94 -0.22
C ALA A 228 7.84 -25.45 -1.67
N LEU A 229 7.07 -24.45 -2.10
CA LEU A 229 7.22 -23.81 -3.40
C LEU A 229 8.61 -23.20 -3.58
N TYR A 230 9.11 -22.44 -2.60
CA TYR A 230 10.45 -21.85 -2.67
C TYR A 230 11.54 -22.91 -2.75
N ASN A 231 11.47 -23.96 -1.92
CA ASN A 231 12.41 -25.07 -1.95
C ASN A 231 12.40 -25.78 -3.31
N GLN A 232 11.23 -25.99 -3.90
CA GLN A 232 11.09 -26.57 -5.23
C GLN A 232 11.75 -25.70 -6.30
N GLN A 233 11.56 -24.38 -6.25
CA GLN A 233 12.11 -23.43 -7.23
C GLN A 233 13.63 -23.27 -7.13
N THR A 234 14.20 -23.41 -5.93
CA THR A 234 15.60 -23.08 -5.65
C THR A 234 16.50 -24.28 -5.34
N GLY A 235 15.92 -25.46 -5.15
CA GLY A 235 16.64 -26.65 -4.68
C GLY A 235 17.10 -26.57 -3.21
N LYS A 236 16.61 -25.60 -2.45
CA LYS A 236 16.90 -25.43 -1.01
C LYS A 236 16.06 -26.38 -0.17
N ASN A 237 16.38 -26.45 1.13
CA ASN A 237 15.63 -27.22 2.11
C ASN A 237 15.35 -26.38 3.37
N LEU A 238 14.63 -25.27 3.18
CA LEU A 238 14.16 -24.43 4.27
C LEU A 238 13.04 -25.11 5.05
N GLN A 239 12.97 -24.79 6.34
CA GLN A 239 11.95 -25.27 7.27
C GLN A 239 11.44 -24.09 8.09
N LEU A 240 10.15 -24.08 8.42
CA LEU A 240 9.56 -23.04 9.26
C LEU A 240 10.15 -23.13 10.67
N LYS A 241 10.78 -22.04 11.14
CA LYS A 241 11.35 -21.93 12.49
C LYS A 241 10.35 -21.32 13.47
N GLN A 242 9.64 -20.28 13.04
CA GLN A 242 8.72 -19.55 13.91
C GLN A 242 7.28 -19.82 13.50
N ARG A 243 6.52 -20.42 14.42
CA ARG A 243 5.07 -20.54 14.32
C ARG A 243 4.38 -19.24 14.72
N ARG A 244 3.13 -19.09 14.28
CA ARG A 244 2.26 -17.98 14.68
C ARG A 244 2.15 -17.85 16.20
N GLY A 245 2.02 -16.62 16.68
CA GLY A 245 1.82 -16.34 18.10
C GLY A 245 2.09 -14.89 18.46
N LEU A 246 1.26 -14.32 19.34
CA LEU A 246 1.37 -12.92 19.73
C LEU A 246 2.68 -12.63 20.50
N GLU A 247 3.11 -13.52 21.39
CA GLU A 247 4.33 -13.31 22.17
C GLU A 247 5.60 -13.25 21.28
N PRO A 248 5.85 -14.20 20.35
CA PRO A 248 6.92 -14.07 19.37
C PRO A 248 6.88 -12.77 18.58
N VAL A 249 5.69 -12.32 18.17
CA VAL A 249 5.50 -11.05 17.44
C VAL A 249 5.87 -9.86 18.32
N LEU A 250 5.39 -9.80 19.57
CA LEU A 250 5.72 -8.70 20.49
C LEU A 250 7.22 -8.65 20.79
N ARG A 251 7.87 -9.81 20.90
CA ARG A 251 9.33 -9.91 21.07
C ARG A 251 10.06 -9.41 19.82
N PHE A 252 9.65 -9.85 18.64
CA PHE A 252 10.21 -9.44 17.36
C PHE A 252 10.09 -7.93 17.15
N LEU A 253 8.94 -7.34 17.50
CA LEU A 253 8.70 -5.90 17.39
C LEU A 253 9.33 -5.07 18.52
N GLY A 254 9.92 -5.70 19.53
CA GLY A 254 10.54 -5.00 20.67
C GLY A 254 9.55 -4.46 21.70
N LEU A 255 8.28 -4.87 21.63
CA LEU A 255 7.19 -4.44 22.52
C LEU A 255 7.05 -5.30 23.79
N GLY A 256 7.80 -6.41 23.89
CA GLY A 256 7.68 -7.41 24.96
C GLY A 256 8.17 -7.00 26.36
N LYS A 257 8.68 -5.78 26.58
CA LYS A 257 9.25 -5.35 27.88
C LYS A 257 8.27 -4.67 28.85
N TYR A 258 6.98 -4.52 28.51
CA TYR A 258 5.98 -3.83 29.36
C TYR A 258 5.03 -4.76 30.15
N ARG A 259 5.50 -5.94 30.58
CA ARG A 259 4.73 -6.81 31.49
C ARG A 259 5.61 -7.35 32.62
N THR A 260 5.95 -6.50 33.58
CA THR A 260 6.16 -6.87 35.00
C THR A 260 6.51 -5.61 35.82
N GLN A 261 5.50 -4.81 36.15
CA GLN A 261 5.46 -3.99 37.36
C GLN A 261 4.00 -3.62 37.64
N ALA A 262 3.20 -4.65 37.94
CA ALA A 262 1.97 -4.48 38.70
C ALA A 262 2.28 -4.95 40.12
N THR A 263 2.57 -3.97 40.97
CA THR A 263 2.41 -3.90 42.42
C THR A 263 1.87 -5.15 43.14
N ARG A 264 2.67 -5.65 44.09
CA ARG A 264 2.14 -6.23 45.35
C ARG A 264 1.59 -5.11 46.22
#